data_AF-V4T7K6-F1
#
_entry.id   AF-V4T7K6-F1
#
_cell.length_a   1.000
_cell.length_b   1.000
_cell.length_c   1.000
_cell.angle_alpha   90.00
_cell.angle_beta   90.00
_cell.angle_gamma   90.00
#
_symmetry.space_group_name_H-M   'P 1'
#
loop_
_entity.id
_entity.type
_entity.pdbx_description
1 polymer ?
#
loop_
_entity_poly.entity_id
_entity_poly.type
_entity_poly.pdbx_seq_one_letter_code
_entity_poly.pdbx_strand_id
1 'polypeptide(L)'
;KQSGPASAEIKSAEDASSFIGEKKVVIIGVFPNFSGEEFENYTALAEKLRSDYEFGHTQNAKLLPRGESSVTGPVVRLLKPFDELFVDFKDFKVDALEKFVEESSIPIVTVFNSDANNHPFVIKFFNSPNAK
;
A
#
# COMPACT_ATOMS: atom_id res chain seq x y z
N LYS A 1 0.27 -16.76 14.64
CA LYS A 1 1.30 -16.20 15.54
C LYS A 1 2.14 -15.24 14.70
N GLN A 2 1.67 -14.02 14.54
CA GLN A 2 2.28 -13.04 13.64
C GLN A 2 3.36 -12.30 14.43
N SER A 3 4.55 -12.91 14.47
CA SER A 3 5.73 -12.39 15.16
C SER A 3 6.54 -11.58 14.16
N GLY A 4 6.28 -10.28 14.10
CA GLY A 4 7.00 -9.32 13.27
C GLY A 4 6.44 -7.91 13.51
N PRO A 5 7.22 -6.86 13.22
CA PRO A 5 6.74 -5.48 13.28
C PRO A 5 5.54 -5.28 12.35
N ALA A 6 4.71 -4.27 12.61
CA ALA A 6 3.54 -3.94 11.80
C ALA A 6 3.86 -3.78 10.30
N SER A 7 5.10 -3.38 10.02
CA SER A 7 5.63 -3.15 8.69
C SER A 7 7.05 -3.71 8.56
N ALA A 8 7.36 -4.32 7.42
CA ALA A 8 8.66 -4.93 7.12
C ALA A 8 9.68 -3.88 6.66
N GLU A 9 10.89 -3.89 7.23
CA GLU A 9 11.95 -2.94 6.87
C GLU A 9 12.68 -3.39 5.59
N ILE A 10 12.54 -2.64 4.51
CA ILE A 10 13.13 -2.91 3.20
C ILE A 10 14.46 -2.15 3.06
N LYS A 11 15.55 -2.92 3.00
CA LYS A 11 16.94 -2.42 2.97
C LYS A 11 17.60 -2.47 1.60
N SER A 12 17.04 -3.26 0.68
CA SER A 12 17.63 -3.53 -0.63
C SER A 12 16.55 -3.56 -1.70
N ALA A 13 16.94 -3.31 -2.95
CA ALA A 13 16.02 -3.40 -4.08
C ALA A 13 15.53 -4.83 -4.33
N GLU A 14 16.37 -5.83 -4.05
CA GLU A 14 15.98 -7.24 -4.09
C GLU A 14 14.88 -7.54 -3.06
N ASP A 15 15.04 -7.04 -1.84
CA ASP A 15 14.07 -7.19 -0.76
C ASP A 15 12.74 -6.52 -1.12
N ALA A 16 12.80 -5.30 -1.68
CA ALA A 16 11.62 -4.62 -2.21
C ALA A 16 10.91 -5.45 -3.27
N SER A 17 11.65 -5.97 -4.25
CA SER A 17 11.07 -6.74 -5.35
C SER A 17 10.52 -8.09 -4.90
N SER A 18 11.11 -8.74 -3.89
CA SER A 18 10.56 -9.96 -3.29
C SER A 18 9.36 -9.68 -2.40
N PHE A 19 9.32 -8.52 -1.74
CA PHE A 19 8.22 -8.09 -0.88
C PHE A 19 6.99 -7.67 -1.71
N ILE A 20 7.23 -7.01 -2.84
CA ILE A 20 6.19 -6.61 -3.79
C ILE A 20 5.77 -7.83 -4.61
N GLY A 21 4.83 -8.60 -4.07
CA GLY A 21 4.27 -9.76 -4.76
C GLY A 21 3.40 -9.37 -5.95
N GLU A 22 3.54 -10.07 -7.08
CA GLU A 22 2.82 -9.81 -8.34
C GLU A 22 1.28 -9.99 -8.28
N LYS A 23 0.72 -10.47 -7.16
CA LYS A 23 -0.70 -10.83 -7.05
C LYS A 23 -1.41 -10.20 -5.85
N LYS A 24 -0.77 -9.27 -5.14
CA LYS A 24 -1.34 -8.68 -3.92
C LYS A 24 -1.08 -7.18 -3.84
N VAL A 25 -1.91 -6.52 -3.05
CA VAL A 25 -1.71 -5.09 -2.74
C VAL A 25 -0.72 -4.99 -1.58
N VAL A 26 0.33 -4.20 -1.78
CA VAL A 26 1.44 -4.03 -0.85
C VAL A 26 1.63 -2.56 -0.60
N ILE A 27 1.68 -2.14 0.66
CA ILE A 27 1.86 -0.74 1.04
C ILE A 27 3.28 -0.58 1.55
N ILE A 28 4.03 0.39 1.01
CA ILE A 28 5.41 0.66 1.39
C ILE A 28 5.58 2.12 1.77
N GLY A 29 5.85 2.38 3.03
CA GLY A 29 6.17 3.72 3.52
C GLY A 29 7.65 4.06 3.32
N VAL A 30 7.98 5.03 2.49
CA VAL A 30 9.29 5.65 2.47
C VAL A 30 9.32 6.71 3.56
N PHE A 31 10.22 6.59 4.53
CA PHE A 31 10.39 7.58 5.60
C PHE A 31 11.85 7.95 5.75
N PRO A 32 12.22 9.24 5.71
CA PRO A 32 13.61 9.64 5.94
C PRO A 32 14.10 9.21 7.34
N ASN A 33 13.21 9.21 8.33
CA ASN A 33 13.47 8.73 9.68
C ASN A 33 12.29 7.88 10.17
N PHE A 34 12.56 6.79 10.87
CA PHE A 34 11.54 5.94 11.52
C PHE A 34 11.06 6.53 12.86
N SER A 35 10.97 7.86 12.92
CA SER A 35 10.60 8.60 14.11
C SER A 35 9.86 9.85 13.67
N GLY A 36 8.67 10.06 14.24
CA GLY A 36 7.76 11.12 13.86
C GLY A 36 6.32 10.64 13.81
N GLU A 37 5.39 11.59 13.90
CA GLU A 37 3.95 11.32 13.86
C GLU A 37 3.57 10.56 12.57
N GLU A 38 4.27 10.82 11.47
CA GLU A 38 4.03 10.15 10.19
C GLU A 38 4.30 8.64 10.24
N PHE A 39 5.40 8.23 10.88
CA PHE A 39 5.77 6.83 11.03
C PHE A 39 4.88 6.13 12.07
N GLU A 40 4.50 6.82 13.14
CA GLU A 40 3.58 6.30 14.15
C GLU A 40 2.18 6.05 13.55
N ASN A 41 1.63 7.02 12.82
CA ASN A 41 0.35 6.89 12.13
C ASN A 41 0.39 5.77 11.08
N TYR A 42 1.48 5.65 10.33
CA TYR A 42 1.68 4.56 9.37
C TYR A 42 1.75 3.20 10.05
N THR A 43 2.47 3.10 11.16
CA THR A 43 2.58 1.87 11.94
C THR A 43 1.22 1.48 12.52
N ALA A 44 0.45 2.43 13.03
CA ALA A 44 -0.90 2.21 13.54
C ALA A 44 -1.85 1.69 12.44
N LEU A 45 -1.79 2.29 11.25
CA LEU A 45 -2.52 1.82 10.08
C LEU A 45 -2.08 0.40 9.70
N ALA A 46 -0.78 0.17 9.65
CA ALA A 46 -0.21 -1.14 9.33
C ALA A 46 -0.69 -2.19 10.33
N GLU A 47 -0.71 -1.91 11.63
CA GLU A 47 -1.24 -2.85 12.63
C GLU A 47 -2.72 -3.16 12.44
N LYS A 48 -3.51 -2.15 12.04
CA LYS A 48 -4.94 -2.30 11.79
C LYS A 48 -5.22 -3.14 10.54
N LEU A 49 -4.42 -2.94 9.49
CA LEU A 49 -4.64 -3.51 8.15
C LEU A 49 -3.71 -4.69 7.82
N ARG A 50 -2.76 -5.08 8.69
CA ARG A 50 -1.82 -6.22 8.46
C ARG A 50 -2.48 -7.58 8.31
N SER A 51 -3.78 -7.67 8.58
CA SER A 51 -4.58 -8.88 8.36
C SER A 51 -4.99 -9.02 6.90
N ASP A 52 -5.16 -7.89 6.20
CA ASP A 52 -5.69 -7.81 4.83
C ASP A 52 -4.61 -7.41 3.82
N TYR A 53 -3.59 -6.66 4.26
CA TYR A 53 -2.55 -6.10 3.40
C TYR A 53 -1.14 -6.28 3.97
N GLU A 54 -0.14 -6.27 3.08
CA GLU A 54 1.28 -6.35 3.46
C GLU A 54 1.87 -4.94 3.53
N PHE A 55 2.42 -4.59 4.69
CA PHE A 55 3.04 -3.29 4.94
C PHE A 55 4.56 -3.43 5.00
N GLY A 56 5.26 -2.58 4.27
CA GLY A 56 6.71 -2.42 4.28
C GLY A 56 7.09 -0.98 4.57
N HIS A 57 8.33 -0.71 4.97
CA HIS A 57 8.85 0.64 5.01
C HIS A 57 10.31 0.65 4.60
N THR A 58 10.78 1.78 4.08
CA THR A 58 12.17 1.96 3.70
C THR A 58 12.59 3.40 3.95
N GLN A 59 13.89 3.65 4.14
CA GLN A 59 14.40 5.02 4.19
C GLN A 59 14.75 5.57 2.81
N ASN A 60 14.83 4.69 1.80
CA ASN A 60 15.27 5.04 0.47
C ASN A 60 14.24 4.61 -0.57
N ALA A 61 13.50 5.58 -1.13
CA ALA A 61 12.61 5.36 -2.27
C ALA A 61 13.33 4.69 -3.46
N LYS A 62 14.65 4.89 -3.59
CA LYS A 62 15.50 4.29 -4.63
C LYS A 62 15.55 2.76 -4.59
N LEU A 63 15.22 2.16 -3.45
CA LEU A 63 15.17 0.71 -3.28
C LEU A 63 13.89 0.13 -3.87
N LEU A 64 12.85 0.93 -4.06
CA LEU A 64 11.58 0.43 -4.59
C LEU A 64 11.67 0.28 -6.11
N PRO A 65 11.12 -0.81 -6.70
CA PRO A 65 10.94 -0.88 -8.13
C PRO A 65 10.03 0.27 -8.55
N ARG A 66 10.46 1.06 -9.55
CA ARG A 66 9.82 2.31 -9.98
C ARG A 66 9.90 3.46 -8.96
N GLY A 67 10.81 3.37 -8.00
CA GLY A 67 11.25 4.49 -7.17
C GLY A 67 11.82 5.60 -8.02
N GLU A 68 11.01 6.59 -8.40
CA GLU A 68 11.55 7.80 -9.02
C GLU A 68 12.50 8.46 -8.02
N SER A 69 13.72 8.74 -8.50
CA SER A 69 14.78 9.36 -7.70
C SER A 69 14.41 10.75 -7.13
N SER A 70 13.23 11.28 -7.50
CA SER A 70 12.69 12.57 -7.06
C SER A 70 11.79 12.50 -5.82
N VAL A 71 11.44 11.31 -5.33
CA VAL A 71 10.62 11.22 -4.12
C VAL A 71 11.48 11.49 -2.89
N THR A 72 11.49 12.77 -2.50
CA THR A 72 12.23 13.31 -1.35
C THR A 72 11.22 13.68 -0.28
N GLY A 73 11.18 12.87 0.79
CA GLY A 73 10.29 13.08 1.93
C GLY A 73 9.60 11.79 2.36
N PRO A 74 8.81 11.86 3.43
CA PRO A 74 7.95 10.77 3.81
C PRO A 74 6.89 10.61 2.72
N VAL A 75 6.80 9.42 2.13
CA VAL A 75 5.70 9.03 1.21
C VAL A 75 5.22 7.61 1.55
N VAL A 76 3.93 7.34 1.43
CA VAL A 76 3.37 5.99 1.40
C VAL A 76 3.11 5.61 -0.04
N ARG A 77 3.76 4.55 -0.51
CA ARG A 77 3.58 4.00 -1.85
C ARG A 77 2.79 2.71 -1.76
N LEU A 78 1.60 2.69 -2.32
CA LEU A 78 0.81 1.46 -2.45
C LEU A 78 1.06 0.85 -3.82
N LEU A 79 1.55 -0.38 -3.85
CA LEU A 79 1.77 -1.16 -5.05
C LEU A 79 0.63 -2.17 -5.22
N LYS A 80 0.12 -2.28 -6.44
CA LYS A 80 -0.98 -3.18 -6.79
C LYS A 80 -0.73 -3.84 -8.14
N PRO A 81 -1.29 -5.02 -8.41
CA PRO A 81 -1.07 -5.71 -9.68
C PRO A 81 -2.03 -5.24 -10.81
N PHE A 82 -2.91 -4.27 -10.55
CA PHE A 82 -3.93 -3.76 -11.48
C PHE A 82 -3.96 -2.22 -11.49
N ASP A 83 -4.67 -1.63 -12.47
CA ASP A 83 -4.66 -0.19 -12.80
C ASP A 83 -3.25 0.38 -13.08
N GLU A 84 -2.72 1.23 -12.19
CA GLU A 84 -1.49 2.03 -12.36
C GLU A 84 -0.24 1.38 -11.76
N LEU A 85 -0.36 0.14 -11.27
CA LEU A 85 0.69 -0.69 -10.66
C LEU A 85 1.29 -0.14 -9.34
N PHE A 86 1.26 1.17 -9.11
CA PHE A 86 1.59 1.83 -7.84
C PHE A 86 0.91 3.20 -7.74
N VAL A 87 0.71 3.68 -6.51
CA VAL A 87 0.19 5.01 -6.19
C VAL A 87 0.98 5.60 -5.04
N ASP A 88 1.38 6.86 -5.16
CA ASP A 88 2.10 7.62 -4.14
C ASP A 88 1.16 8.51 -3.32
N PHE A 89 1.29 8.45 -2.00
CA PHE A 89 0.50 9.22 -1.06
C PHE A 89 1.39 9.91 -0.04
N LYS A 90 1.26 11.22 0.13
CA LYS A 90 2.14 12.02 1.00
C LYS A 90 1.45 12.50 2.28
N ASP A 91 0.20 12.10 2.51
CA ASP A 91 -0.55 12.48 3.69
C ASP A 91 -0.48 11.34 4.73
N PHE A 92 0.06 11.62 5.90
CA PHE A 92 0.27 10.61 6.95
C PHE A 92 -0.79 10.64 8.04
N LYS A 93 -1.92 11.30 7.78
CA LYS A 93 -3.06 11.26 8.69
C LYS A 93 -3.69 9.88 8.62
N VAL A 94 -3.96 9.28 9.78
CA VAL A 94 -4.61 7.95 9.89
C VAL A 94 -5.88 7.89 9.03
N ASP A 95 -6.76 8.89 9.16
CA ASP A 95 -7.98 9.00 8.34
C ASP A 95 -7.72 9.00 6.83
N ALA A 96 -6.69 9.73 6.40
CA ALA A 96 -6.35 9.89 5.00
C ALA A 96 -5.69 8.61 4.45
N LEU A 97 -4.85 7.97 5.26
CA LEU A 97 -4.21 6.70 4.96
C LEU A 97 -5.21 5.55 4.89
N GLU A 98 -6.16 5.49 5.82
CA GLU A 98 -7.25 4.51 5.80
C GLU A 98 -8.06 4.65 4.52
N LYS A 99 -8.51 5.87 4.20
CA LYS A 99 -9.20 6.14 2.93
C LYS A 99 -8.34 5.79 1.73
N PHE A 100 -7.06 6.17 1.73
CA PHE A 100 -6.16 5.88 0.63
C PHE A 100 -6.02 4.38 0.38
N VAL A 101 -5.84 3.57 1.44
CA VAL A 101 -5.75 2.11 1.29
C VAL A 101 -7.10 1.51 0.88
N GLU A 102 -8.21 1.98 1.41
CA GLU A 102 -9.55 1.54 1.00
C GLU A 102 -9.83 1.86 -0.48
N GLU A 103 -9.61 3.11 -0.90
CA GLU A 103 -9.83 3.55 -2.27
C GLU A 103 -8.85 2.88 -3.24
N SER A 104 -7.58 2.73 -2.86
CA SER A 104 -6.56 2.12 -3.71
C SER A 104 -6.66 0.60 -3.76
N SER A 105 -7.25 -0.03 -2.74
CA SER A 105 -7.57 -1.45 -2.74
C SER A 105 -8.76 -1.79 -3.62
N ILE A 106 -9.56 -0.79 -4.02
CA ILE A 106 -10.65 -0.97 -4.97
C ILE A 106 -10.08 -0.73 -6.38
N PRO A 107 -10.23 -1.68 -7.33
CA PRO A 107 -9.81 -1.45 -8.71
C PRO A 107 -10.60 -0.28 -9.31
N ILE A 108 -9.91 0.69 -9.91
CA ILE A 108 -10.53 1.89 -10.51
C ILE A 108 -11.35 1.49 -11.73
N VAL A 109 -10.79 0.60 -12.56
CA VAL A 109 -11.52 -0.08 -13.64
C VAL A 109 -11.79 -1.53 -13.21
N THR A 110 -13.05 -1.82 -12.87
CA THR A 110 -13.48 -3.20 -12.70
C THR A 110 -13.93 -3.75 -14.06
N VAL A 111 -13.12 -4.58 -14.71
CA VAL A 111 -13.59 -5.35 -15.87
C VAL A 111 -14.52 -6.44 -15.35
N PHE A 112 -15.82 -6.26 -15.60
CA PHE A 112 -16.84 -7.28 -15.37
C PHE A 112 -16.57 -8.45 -16.34
N ASN A 113 -15.78 -9.42 -15.91
CA ASN A 113 -15.54 -10.68 -16.63
C ASN A 113 -15.87 -11.84 -15.69
N SER A 114 -16.39 -12.95 -16.22
CA SER A 114 -16.92 -14.12 -15.49
C SER A 114 -15.86 -14.94 -14.73
N ASP A 115 -14.75 -14.31 -14.35
CA ASP A 115 -13.69 -14.87 -13.53
C ASP A 115 -14.07 -14.77 -12.05
N ALA A 116 -14.22 -15.92 -11.40
CA ALA A 116 -14.60 -16.03 -9.99
C ALA A 116 -13.61 -15.34 -9.02
N ASN A 117 -12.38 -15.04 -9.46
CA ASN A 117 -11.40 -14.30 -8.68
C ASN A 117 -11.71 -12.79 -8.57
N ASN A 118 -12.54 -12.24 -9.47
CA ASN A 118 -12.90 -10.83 -9.46
C ASN A 118 -14.15 -10.53 -8.62
N HIS A 119 -14.92 -11.56 -8.24
CA HIS A 119 -16.13 -11.43 -7.43
C HIS A 119 -15.97 -10.63 -6.12
N PRO A 120 -14.92 -10.77 -5.30
CA PRO A 120 -14.80 -9.97 -4.09
C PRO A 120 -14.60 -8.47 -4.41
N PHE A 121 -13.96 -8.13 -5.54
CA PHE A 121 -13.68 -6.75 -5.93
C PHE A 121 -14.91 -6.05 -6.54
N VAL A 122 -15.71 -6.73 -7.39
CA VAL A 122 -16.99 -6.18 -7.89
C VAL A 122 -17.98 -5.92 -6.77
N ILE A 123 -18.07 -6.81 -5.76
CA ILE A 123 -19.00 -6.64 -4.64
C ILE A 123 -18.60 -5.44 -3.77
N LYS A 124 -17.29 -5.23 -3.57
CA LYS A 124 -16.75 -4.10 -2.80
C LYS A 124 -16.95 -2.77 -3.54
N PHE A 125 -16.82 -2.75 -4.88
CA PHE A 125 -17.13 -1.58 -5.71
C PHE A 125 -18.62 -1.21 -5.65
N PHE A 126 -19.53 -2.18 -5.81
CA PHE A 126 -20.98 -1.93 -5.79
C PHE A 126 -21.54 -1.55 -4.41
N ASN A 127 -20.84 -1.88 -3.32
CA ASN A 127 -21.23 -1.48 -1.96
C ASN A 127 -20.58 -0.17 -1.49
N SER A 128 -19.65 0.40 -2.26
CA SER A 128 -19.03 1.67 -1.91
C SER A 128 -19.95 2.83 -2.33
N PRO A 129 -20.15 3.86 -1.49
CA PRO A 129 -21.06 4.97 -1.76
C PRO A 129 -20.67 5.84 -2.98
N ASN A 130 -19.54 5.54 -3.63
CA ASN A 130 -19.08 6.17 -4.87
C ASN A 130 -19.82 5.70 -6.13
N ALA A 131 -20.77 4.77 -6.03
CA ALA A 131 -21.54 4.25 -7.17
C ALA A 131 -22.77 5.10 -7.56
N LYS A 132 -22.70 6.43 -7.42
CA LYS A 132 -23.78 7.33 -7.84
C LYS A 132 -23.29 8.48 -8.69
#